data_AF-A0A7Y6UIC9-F1
#
_entry.id   AF-A0A7Y6UIC9-F1
#
_cell.length_a   1.000
_cell.length_b   1.000
_cell.length_c   1.000
_cell.angle_alpha   90.00
_cell.angle_beta   90.00
_cell.angle_gamma   90.00
#
_symmetry.space_group_name_H-M   'P 1'
#
loop_
_entity.id
_entity.type
_entity.pdbx_description
1 polymer ?
#
loop_
_entity_poly.entity_id
_entity_poly.type
_entity_poly.pdbx_seq_one_letter_code
_entity_poly.pdbx_strand_id
1 'polypeptide(L)'
;MKWPAALVAVVAAAHSGCGNKSKLDVDRGRDVDALWELAPDGTRLAVVASPKAVRLAFQAVDAIRELTEQPDLQPVKPQIDMVAQGLFGSATAKPEDAGFTRDRGFAMFATKDGVIGIMPIADRDKFMQSKHGKRGSGADAEDTLEENICKELRGHYICATTREMLERLGKGSLAGKLDAGERGDVELFMADATLLGDTKGDLALAAKLEPGTIDLYGRWKGTPSGFLAQLVGVAAPHAPIAGASGFVALNVAPLFASAPAIPIAGGVTYDALARSLQGPVSAVIPAGTVDIQVHAPLADPGPATQIIEHCPELGSFFQIAEKQTPGACRIVLQGTNAVELDAWVENNELRLGAKKGAVPAGKPGAVTAIGKELATGDWTAALWGRGTMLNLANIAPASEQVQAEVAVGIHAIALVNELGAAIKVESTGVKLRAYLRTAWTNPPEVVSKISAISGNDIVTGKATEPAAAIASSAPGSPFAADFAAGQGGLMIPAAAIGLASAVIIPAVINAIAPAPAE
;
A
#
# COMPACT_ATOMS: atom_id res chain seq x y z
N MET A 1 -9.78 -9.72 22.32
CA MET A 1 -10.10 -8.49 21.57
C MET A 1 -9.60 -8.62 20.11
N LYS A 2 -10.48 -8.92 19.13
CA LYS A 2 -10.14 -9.10 17.69
C LYS A 2 -10.21 -7.80 16.86
N TRP A 3 -10.41 -6.65 17.52
CA TRP A 3 -10.65 -5.34 16.91
C TRP A 3 -9.48 -4.72 16.10
N PRO A 4 -8.18 -4.93 16.44
CA PRO A 4 -7.09 -4.25 15.73
C PRO A 4 -6.97 -4.66 14.24
N ALA A 5 -7.20 -5.93 13.93
CA ALA A 5 -7.15 -6.44 12.56
C ALA A 5 -8.33 -5.93 11.71
N ALA A 6 -9.52 -5.80 12.32
CA ALA A 6 -10.70 -5.28 11.66
C ALA A 6 -10.56 -3.78 11.32
N LEU A 7 -9.92 -2.97 12.16
CA LEU A 7 -9.72 -1.54 11.89
C LEU A 7 -8.69 -1.31 10.75
N VAL A 8 -7.62 -2.09 10.70
CA VAL A 8 -6.67 -2.07 9.57
C VAL A 8 -7.35 -2.54 8.27
N ALA A 9 -8.21 -3.55 8.34
CA ALA A 9 -9.04 -3.97 7.22
C ALA A 9 -10.08 -2.91 6.83
N VAL A 10 -10.60 -2.12 7.77
CA VAL A 10 -11.55 -1.02 7.52
C VAL A 10 -10.85 0.21 6.93
N VAL A 11 -9.59 0.49 7.28
CA VAL A 11 -8.78 1.52 6.60
C VAL A 11 -8.39 1.06 5.19
N ALA A 12 -8.10 -0.24 4.99
CA ALA A 12 -7.96 -0.82 3.67
C ALA A 12 -9.30 -0.85 2.89
N ALA A 13 -10.43 -0.94 3.57
CA ALA A 13 -11.76 -0.87 2.96
C ALA A 13 -12.14 0.55 2.55
N ALA A 14 -11.80 1.58 3.37
CA ALA A 14 -12.19 3.00 3.27
C ALA A 14 -12.06 3.65 1.86
N HIS A 15 -11.38 2.97 0.94
CA HIS A 15 -11.16 3.34 -0.46
C HIS A 15 -12.36 3.22 -1.38
N SER A 16 -13.42 2.48 -1.02
CA SER A 16 -14.54 2.23 -1.94
C SER A 16 -15.74 3.19 -1.77
N GLY A 17 -15.63 4.22 -0.93
CA GLY A 17 -16.72 5.19 -0.73
C GLY A 17 -17.01 6.02 -2.00
N CYS A 18 -18.23 5.93 -2.53
CA CYS A 18 -18.64 6.52 -3.81
C CYS A 18 -18.51 8.06 -3.91
N GLY A 19 -18.01 8.51 -5.06
CA GLY A 19 -17.60 9.87 -5.39
C GLY A 19 -18.73 10.88 -5.59
N ASN A 20 -19.10 11.56 -4.51
CA ASN A 20 -19.57 12.95 -4.59
C ASN A 20 -18.69 13.80 -3.68
N LYS A 21 -18.02 14.82 -4.24
CA LYS A 21 -17.31 15.87 -3.48
C LYS A 21 -18.35 16.71 -2.73
N SER A 22 -18.94 16.14 -1.69
CA SER A 22 -19.78 16.83 -0.73
C SER A 22 -18.92 17.81 0.08
N LYS A 23 -19.56 18.83 0.66
CA LYS A 23 -19.02 19.92 1.50
C LYS A 23 -18.35 19.39 2.78
N LEU A 24 -17.29 18.61 2.63
CA LEU A 24 -16.54 17.92 3.69
C LEU A 24 -15.36 18.74 4.20
N ASP A 25 -15.41 20.07 4.08
CA ASP A 25 -14.44 20.97 4.69
C ASP A 25 -14.67 21.02 6.21
N VAL A 26 -14.16 20.01 6.89
CA VAL A 26 -13.97 19.99 8.33
C VAL A 26 -12.49 20.25 8.59
N ASP A 27 -12.19 21.04 9.62
CA ASP A 27 -10.82 21.30 10.08
C ASP A 27 -10.20 20.00 10.61
N ARG A 28 -9.53 19.26 9.72
CA ARG A 28 -9.01 17.89 9.98
C ARG A 28 -8.13 17.82 11.22
N GLY A 29 -7.32 18.86 11.44
CA GLY A 29 -6.40 18.91 12.58
C GLY A 29 -7.15 19.00 13.90
N ARG A 30 -8.15 19.88 13.98
CA ARG A 30 -8.85 20.17 15.24
C ARG A 30 -9.63 18.98 15.80
N ASP A 31 -10.36 18.26 14.95
CA ASP A 31 -11.17 17.11 15.38
C ASP A 31 -10.30 15.96 15.90
N VAL A 32 -9.15 15.75 15.24
CA VAL A 32 -8.19 14.71 15.62
C VAL A 32 -7.43 15.12 16.89
N ASP A 33 -7.07 16.40 17.04
CA ASP A 33 -6.45 16.95 18.25
C ASP A 33 -7.32 16.75 19.49
N ALA A 34 -8.61 17.03 19.40
CA ALA A 34 -9.55 16.82 20.50
C ALA A 34 -9.60 15.35 20.96
N LEU A 35 -9.45 14.39 20.04
CA LEU A 35 -9.37 12.97 20.39
C LEU A 35 -8.01 12.61 21.00
N TRP A 36 -6.90 13.17 20.51
CA TRP A 36 -5.57 12.98 21.09
C TRP A 36 -5.46 13.49 22.52
N GLU A 37 -6.17 14.57 22.86
CA GLU A 37 -6.27 15.09 24.23
C GLU A 37 -6.93 14.10 25.21
N LEU A 38 -7.60 13.06 24.72
CA LEU A 38 -8.19 12.00 25.55
C LEU A 38 -7.20 10.87 25.87
N ALA A 39 -5.98 10.89 25.32
CA ALA A 39 -5.00 9.82 25.54
C ALA A 39 -4.69 9.62 27.03
N PRO A 40 -4.74 8.38 27.55
CA PRO A 40 -4.27 8.10 28.90
C PRO A 40 -2.75 8.22 29.00
N ASP A 41 -2.25 8.45 30.20
CA ASP A 41 -0.82 8.39 30.48
C ASP A 41 -0.27 6.99 30.18
N GLY A 42 1.00 6.90 29.77
CA GLY A 42 1.62 5.62 29.41
C GLY A 42 1.09 4.95 28.14
N THR A 43 0.37 5.68 27.27
CA THR A 43 -0.04 5.19 25.95
C THR A 43 1.18 4.79 25.12
N ARG A 44 1.17 3.54 24.62
CA ARG A 44 2.22 2.96 23.76
C ARG A 44 1.74 2.70 22.34
N LEU A 45 0.45 2.49 22.14
CA LEU A 45 -0.16 2.41 20.81
C LEU A 45 -1.40 3.28 20.81
N ALA A 46 -1.57 4.08 19.77
CA ALA A 46 -2.74 4.89 19.59
C ALA A 46 -3.15 4.94 18.13
N VAL A 47 -4.45 4.90 17.88
CA VAL A 47 -5.05 5.14 16.57
C VAL A 47 -6.19 6.13 16.75
N VAL A 48 -6.17 7.23 16.01
CA VAL A 48 -7.21 8.25 16.02
C VAL A 48 -7.74 8.44 14.61
N ALA A 49 -9.04 8.52 14.45
CA ALA A 49 -9.73 8.72 13.19
C ALA A 49 -10.74 9.85 13.33
N SER A 50 -10.67 10.84 12.44
CA SER A 50 -11.60 11.96 12.36
C SER A 50 -13.02 11.48 12.01
N PRO A 51 -14.07 12.30 12.24
CA PRO A 51 -15.41 12.01 11.74
C PRO A 51 -15.44 11.75 10.21
N LYS A 52 -14.61 12.47 9.44
CA LYS A 52 -14.46 12.22 8.00
C LYS A 52 -13.95 10.80 7.73
N ALA A 53 -12.92 10.36 8.44
CA ALA A 53 -12.40 8.99 8.29
C ALA A 53 -13.43 7.93 8.64
N VAL A 54 -14.17 8.10 9.76
CA VAL A 54 -15.26 7.18 10.16
C VAL A 54 -16.34 7.10 9.09
N ARG A 55 -16.74 8.25 8.52
CA ARG A 55 -17.72 8.31 7.42
C ARG A 55 -17.23 7.57 6.16
N LEU A 56 -15.99 7.79 5.74
CA LEU A 56 -15.42 7.10 4.57
C LEU A 56 -15.29 5.59 4.81
N ALA A 57 -14.87 5.18 6.01
CA ALA A 57 -14.83 3.79 6.44
C ALA A 57 -16.20 3.11 6.35
N PHE A 58 -17.27 3.78 6.79
CA PHE A 58 -18.64 3.24 6.69
C PHE A 58 -19.14 3.15 5.24
N GLN A 59 -18.87 4.17 4.42
CA GLN A 59 -19.20 4.13 2.99
C GLN A 59 -18.48 2.99 2.27
N ALA A 60 -17.25 2.70 2.68
CA ALA A 60 -16.49 1.59 2.13
C ALA A 60 -17.04 0.22 2.47
N VAL A 61 -17.54 0.01 3.69
CA VAL A 61 -18.24 -1.24 4.04
C VAL A 61 -19.41 -1.46 3.10
N ASP A 62 -20.19 -0.42 2.82
CA ASP A 62 -21.32 -0.50 1.89
C ASP A 62 -20.86 -0.86 0.48
N ALA A 63 -19.81 -0.22 -0.02
CA ALA A 63 -19.28 -0.50 -1.36
C ALA A 63 -18.57 -1.86 -1.48
N ILE A 64 -17.93 -2.37 -0.42
CA ILE A 64 -17.42 -3.75 -0.40
C ILE A 64 -18.58 -4.75 -0.45
N ARG A 65 -19.66 -4.51 0.29
CA ARG A 65 -20.84 -5.39 0.23
C ARG A 65 -21.40 -5.44 -1.20
N GLU A 66 -21.58 -4.28 -1.82
CA GLU A 66 -22.00 -4.20 -3.24
C GLU A 66 -21.03 -4.95 -4.16
N LEU A 67 -19.73 -4.77 -3.95
CA LEU A 67 -18.71 -5.44 -4.74
C LEU A 67 -18.74 -6.97 -4.56
N THR A 68 -18.98 -7.47 -3.35
CA THR A 68 -19.12 -8.93 -3.10
C THR A 68 -20.37 -9.54 -3.72
N GLU A 69 -21.30 -8.74 -4.24
CA GLU A 69 -22.41 -9.26 -5.04
C GLU A 69 -21.96 -9.72 -6.44
N GLN A 70 -20.77 -9.31 -6.91
CA GLN A 70 -20.21 -9.78 -8.18
C GLN A 70 -19.92 -11.29 -8.13
N PRO A 71 -20.25 -12.07 -9.18
CA PRO A 71 -20.14 -13.53 -9.15
C PRO A 71 -18.74 -14.05 -8.80
N ASP A 72 -17.68 -13.39 -9.26
CA ASP A 72 -16.30 -13.78 -8.99
C ASP A 72 -15.83 -13.38 -7.58
N LEU A 73 -16.53 -12.46 -6.90
CA LEU A 73 -16.21 -12.01 -5.53
C LEU A 73 -17.11 -12.61 -4.44
N GLN A 74 -18.15 -13.36 -4.83
CA GLN A 74 -18.97 -14.14 -3.89
C GLN A 74 -18.18 -15.04 -2.93
N PRO A 75 -17.06 -15.70 -3.34
CA PRO A 75 -16.28 -16.55 -2.43
C PRO A 75 -15.71 -15.82 -1.20
N VAL A 76 -15.54 -14.49 -1.25
CA VAL A 76 -15.06 -13.69 -0.10
C VAL A 76 -16.19 -13.06 0.73
N LYS A 77 -17.44 -13.17 0.28
CA LYS A 77 -18.61 -12.62 0.97
C LYS A 77 -18.74 -13.13 2.42
N PRO A 78 -18.55 -14.43 2.74
CA PRO A 78 -18.65 -14.91 4.13
C PRO A 78 -17.66 -14.24 5.09
N GLN A 79 -16.45 -13.92 4.63
CA GLN A 79 -15.42 -13.24 5.40
C GLN A 79 -15.82 -11.77 5.66
N ILE A 80 -16.37 -11.10 4.66
CA ILE A 80 -16.92 -9.74 4.81
C ILE A 80 -18.12 -9.73 5.75
N ASP A 81 -19.04 -10.68 5.59
CA ASP A 81 -20.22 -10.84 6.43
C ASP A 81 -19.83 -11.11 7.89
N MET A 82 -18.79 -11.91 8.13
CA MET A 82 -18.25 -12.14 9.47
C MET A 82 -17.68 -10.87 10.10
N VAL A 83 -16.94 -10.05 9.33
CA VAL A 83 -16.43 -8.76 9.81
C VAL A 83 -17.58 -7.80 10.11
N ALA A 84 -18.56 -7.70 9.21
CA ALA A 84 -19.76 -6.89 9.39
C ALA A 84 -20.57 -7.34 10.61
N GLN A 85 -20.76 -8.65 10.81
CA GLN A 85 -21.42 -9.19 11.99
C GLN A 85 -20.65 -8.83 13.26
N GLY A 86 -19.32 -8.98 13.27
CA GLY A 86 -18.49 -8.58 14.40
C GLY A 86 -18.57 -7.08 14.71
N LEU A 87 -18.65 -6.22 13.69
CA LEU A 87 -18.64 -4.76 13.82
C LEU A 87 -20.03 -4.15 14.05
N PHE A 88 -21.11 -4.74 13.53
CA PHE A 88 -22.46 -4.16 13.56
C PHE A 88 -23.52 -5.10 14.16
N GLY A 89 -23.13 -6.29 14.64
CA GLY A 89 -24.04 -7.27 15.23
C GLY A 89 -24.79 -8.14 14.21
N SER A 90 -24.75 -7.80 12.93
CA SER A 90 -25.31 -8.59 11.82
C SER A 90 -24.51 -8.37 10.53
N ALA A 91 -24.44 -9.42 9.69
CA ALA A 91 -23.81 -9.37 8.37
C ALA A 91 -24.40 -8.27 7.47
N THR A 92 -25.70 -7.97 7.63
CA THR A 92 -26.43 -7.01 6.77
C THR A 92 -26.73 -5.67 7.45
N ALA A 93 -26.42 -5.52 8.75
CA ALA A 93 -26.68 -4.28 9.48
C ALA A 93 -25.86 -3.12 8.92
N LYS A 94 -26.48 -1.95 8.79
CA LYS A 94 -25.75 -0.70 8.58
C LYS A 94 -25.14 -0.23 9.91
N PRO A 95 -24.10 0.61 9.88
CA PRO A 95 -23.52 1.16 11.10
C PRO A 95 -24.57 1.83 12.01
N GLU A 96 -25.53 2.55 11.44
CA GLU A 96 -26.57 3.24 12.18
C GLU A 96 -27.55 2.29 12.88
N ASP A 97 -27.78 1.09 12.31
CA ASP A 97 -28.60 0.04 12.93
C ASP A 97 -27.95 -0.51 14.21
N ALA A 98 -26.61 -0.43 14.27
CA ALA A 98 -25.80 -0.77 15.43
C ALA A 98 -25.50 0.43 16.35
N GLY A 99 -26.19 1.56 16.15
CA GLY A 99 -26.07 2.76 17.00
C GLY A 99 -24.85 3.64 16.72
N PHE A 100 -24.07 3.36 15.68
CA PHE A 100 -22.95 4.22 15.27
C PHE A 100 -23.43 5.50 14.56
N THR A 101 -22.56 6.51 14.50
CA THR A 101 -22.75 7.75 13.74
C THR A 101 -21.51 8.09 12.91
N ARG A 102 -21.73 8.81 11.82
CA ARG A 102 -20.70 9.35 10.92
C ARG A 102 -20.17 10.72 11.36
N ASP A 103 -20.76 11.31 12.40
CA ASP A 103 -20.46 12.67 12.85
C ASP A 103 -19.50 12.70 14.06
N ARG A 104 -19.07 11.53 14.53
CA ARG A 104 -18.09 11.38 15.62
C ARG A 104 -16.87 10.66 15.10
N GLY A 105 -15.70 11.05 15.60
CA GLY A 105 -14.47 10.32 15.35
C GLY A 105 -14.34 9.09 16.24
N PHE A 106 -13.28 8.34 16.00
CA PHE A 106 -12.90 7.14 16.75
C PHE A 106 -11.50 7.32 17.31
N ALA A 107 -11.24 6.80 18.50
CA ALA A 107 -9.88 6.70 19.00
C ALA A 107 -9.69 5.42 19.80
N MET A 108 -8.49 4.85 19.75
CA MET A 108 -8.08 3.71 20.55
C MET A 108 -6.71 4.01 21.14
N PHE A 109 -6.56 3.79 22.44
CA PHE A 109 -5.31 3.96 23.17
C PHE A 109 -5.00 2.68 23.95
N ALA A 110 -3.85 2.09 23.72
CA ALA A 110 -3.35 0.95 24.48
C ALA A 110 -2.13 1.34 25.31
N THR A 111 -2.18 0.96 26.59
CA THR A 111 -1.09 1.07 27.56
C THR A 111 -0.63 -0.33 27.96
N LYS A 112 0.34 -0.43 28.87
CA LYS A 112 0.69 -1.71 29.50
C LYS A 112 -0.42 -2.27 30.41
N ASP A 113 -1.33 -1.40 30.88
CA ASP A 113 -2.33 -1.71 31.90
C ASP A 113 -3.72 -1.96 31.30
N GLY A 114 -3.93 -1.65 30.01
CA GLY A 114 -5.22 -1.84 29.36
C GLY A 114 -5.41 -1.07 28.07
N VAL A 115 -6.64 -1.12 27.54
CA VAL A 115 -7.06 -0.43 26.32
C VAL A 115 -8.26 0.46 26.63
N ILE A 116 -8.27 1.66 26.04
CA ILE A 116 -9.42 2.58 25.99
C ILE A 116 -9.82 2.75 24.52
N GLY A 117 -11.11 2.60 24.24
CA GLY A 117 -11.73 2.93 22.96
C GLY A 117 -12.75 4.05 23.12
N ILE A 118 -12.65 5.09 22.30
CA ILE A 118 -13.62 6.16 22.12
C ILE A 118 -14.41 5.82 20.86
N MET A 119 -15.68 5.51 21.05
CA MET A 119 -16.53 4.91 20.02
C MET A 119 -17.41 5.97 19.36
N PRO A 120 -17.60 5.93 18.02
CA PRO A 120 -18.47 6.87 17.32
C PRO A 120 -19.95 6.46 17.46
N ILE A 121 -20.47 6.48 18.69
CA ILE A 121 -21.84 6.08 19.03
C ILE A 121 -22.74 7.31 19.13
N ALA A 122 -23.91 7.26 18.50
CA ALA A 122 -24.98 8.25 18.70
C ALA A 122 -26.18 7.67 19.45
N ASP A 123 -26.42 6.35 19.32
CA ASP A 123 -27.51 5.66 19.99
C ASP A 123 -26.95 4.54 20.88
N ARG A 124 -26.74 4.89 22.15
CA ARG A 124 -26.17 4.00 23.16
C ARG A 124 -27.02 2.74 23.36
N ASP A 125 -28.35 2.86 23.30
CA ASP A 125 -29.26 1.73 23.52
C ASP A 125 -29.18 0.73 22.37
N LYS A 126 -29.23 1.21 21.12
CA LYS A 126 -29.03 0.36 19.95
C LYS A 126 -27.65 -0.28 19.94
N PHE A 127 -26.60 0.46 20.29
CA PHE A 127 -25.25 -0.09 20.35
C PHE A 127 -25.20 -1.27 21.34
N MET A 128 -25.69 -1.07 22.56
CA MET A 128 -25.69 -2.11 23.58
C MET A 128 -26.54 -3.32 23.19
N GLN A 129 -27.69 -3.10 22.55
CA GLN A 129 -28.53 -4.18 22.03
C GLN A 129 -27.81 -4.97 20.92
N SER A 130 -27.22 -4.28 19.94
CA SER A 130 -26.53 -4.90 18.79
C SER A 130 -25.31 -5.73 19.21
N LYS A 131 -24.68 -5.36 20.33
CA LYS A 131 -23.51 -6.02 20.88
C LYS A 131 -23.80 -6.99 22.01
N HIS A 132 -25.07 -7.20 22.34
CA HIS A 132 -25.50 -8.03 23.47
C HIS A 132 -24.86 -7.63 24.82
N GLY A 133 -24.58 -6.33 24.99
CA GLY A 133 -24.04 -5.81 26.23
C GLY A 133 -25.14 -5.57 27.29
N LYS A 134 -24.74 -5.31 28.53
CA LYS A 134 -25.67 -5.01 29.63
C LYS A 134 -25.63 -3.53 29.98
N ARG A 135 -26.82 -2.92 30.04
CA ARG A 135 -26.98 -1.53 30.44
C ARG A 135 -26.80 -1.33 31.94
N GLY A 136 -26.03 -0.32 32.31
CA GLY A 136 -26.08 0.24 33.65
C GLY A 136 -27.36 1.06 33.86
N SER A 137 -27.84 1.13 35.11
CA SER A 137 -28.97 1.98 35.51
C SER A 137 -28.52 3.26 36.22
N GLY A 138 -28.99 4.42 35.74
CA GLY A 138 -28.68 5.75 36.31
C GLY A 138 -27.78 6.63 35.44
N ALA A 139 -27.64 7.91 35.81
CA ALA A 139 -26.85 8.90 35.05
C ALA A 139 -25.34 8.57 35.05
N ASP A 140 -24.85 7.92 36.10
CA ASP A 140 -23.46 7.52 36.24
C ASP A 140 -23.17 6.07 35.87
N ALA A 141 -24.15 5.40 35.28
CA ALA A 141 -24.10 3.96 35.15
C ALA A 141 -23.11 3.48 34.09
N GLU A 142 -22.36 2.46 34.48
CA GLU A 142 -21.44 1.74 33.62
C GLU A 142 -22.19 0.62 32.89
N ASP A 143 -22.03 0.61 31.57
CA ASP A 143 -22.40 -0.50 30.71
C ASP A 143 -21.30 -1.56 30.73
N THR A 144 -21.68 -2.82 30.52
CA THR A 144 -20.71 -3.90 30.33
C THR A 144 -20.84 -4.49 28.94
N LEU A 145 -19.72 -4.53 28.22
CA LEU A 145 -19.61 -5.11 26.89
C LEU A 145 -18.48 -6.14 26.89
N GLU A 146 -18.85 -7.42 26.86
CA GLU A 146 -17.95 -8.53 27.19
C GLU A 146 -17.29 -8.29 28.56
N GLU A 147 -15.97 -8.17 28.61
CA GLU A 147 -15.18 -7.86 29.81
C GLU A 147 -14.87 -6.36 29.96
N ASN A 148 -15.35 -5.51 29.04
CA ASN A 148 -15.07 -4.08 29.04
C ASN A 148 -16.15 -3.29 29.78
N ILE A 149 -15.74 -2.19 30.39
CA ILE A 149 -16.60 -1.21 31.06
C ILE A 149 -16.78 -0.03 30.12
N CYS A 150 -18.02 0.33 29.83
CA CYS A 150 -18.34 1.44 28.94
C CYS A 150 -19.18 2.52 29.65
N LYS A 151 -18.94 3.79 29.37
CA LYS A 151 -19.73 4.90 29.91
C LYS A 151 -19.63 6.14 29.02
N GLU A 152 -20.63 7.00 29.09
CA GLU A 152 -20.52 8.36 28.53
C GLU A 152 -19.67 9.24 29.42
N LEU A 153 -18.59 9.79 28.87
CA LEU A 153 -17.67 10.67 29.57
C LEU A 153 -17.22 11.80 28.63
N ARG A 154 -17.33 13.05 29.09
CA ARG A 154 -16.98 14.25 28.31
C ARG A 154 -17.64 14.32 26.93
N GLY A 155 -18.88 13.84 26.81
CA GLY A 155 -19.63 13.84 25.55
C GLY A 155 -19.29 12.70 24.58
N HIS A 156 -18.42 11.76 24.98
CA HIS A 156 -18.04 10.59 24.21
C HIS A 156 -18.51 9.30 24.86
N TYR A 157 -18.83 8.29 24.06
CA TYR A 157 -19.06 6.94 24.56
C TYR A 157 -17.73 6.17 24.58
N ILE A 158 -17.26 5.82 25.77
CA ILE A 158 -15.90 5.31 26.00
C ILE A 158 -16.00 3.92 26.61
N CYS A 159 -15.27 2.97 26.06
CA CYS A 159 -15.11 1.62 26.61
C CYS A 159 -13.66 1.40 27.04
N ALA A 160 -13.44 0.76 28.17
CA ALA A 160 -12.11 0.44 28.67
C ALA A 160 -12.06 -0.97 29.24
N THR A 161 -10.87 -1.58 29.22
CA THR A 161 -10.64 -2.93 29.78
C THR A 161 -10.76 -2.97 31.30
N THR A 162 -10.53 -1.86 31.99
CA THR A 162 -10.72 -1.73 33.45
C THR A 162 -11.29 -0.36 33.80
N ARG A 163 -11.80 -0.22 35.04
CA ARG A 163 -12.35 1.05 35.53
C ARG A 163 -11.25 2.09 35.71
N GLU A 164 -10.09 1.67 36.22
CA GLU A 164 -8.93 2.52 36.46
C GLU A 164 -8.44 3.18 35.16
N MET A 165 -8.58 2.49 34.02
CA MET A 165 -8.27 3.08 32.72
C MET A 165 -9.18 4.28 32.38
N LEU A 166 -10.47 4.24 32.72
CA LEU A 166 -11.36 5.39 32.51
C LEU A 166 -10.92 6.63 33.31
N GLU A 167 -10.39 6.42 34.53
CA GLU A 167 -9.87 7.50 35.37
C GLU A 167 -8.59 8.12 34.81
N ARG A 168 -7.90 7.44 33.89
CA ARG A 168 -6.67 7.91 33.25
C ARG A 168 -6.90 8.74 31.99
N LEU A 169 -8.14 8.78 31.49
CA LEU A 169 -8.49 9.48 30.26
C LEU A 169 -8.03 10.95 30.28
N GLY A 170 -7.27 11.34 29.25
CA GLY A 170 -6.72 12.68 29.07
C GLY A 170 -5.69 13.11 30.10
N LYS A 171 -5.09 12.16 30.85
CA LYS A 171 -3.93 12.41 31.71
C LYS A 171 -2.60 12.26 30.97
N GLY A 172 -2.62 11.68 29.77
CA GLY A 172 -1.45 11.56 28.91
C GLY A 172 -1.22 12.81 28.06
N SER A 173 -0.01 12.92 27.51
CA SER A 173 0.27 13.85 26.43
C SER A 173 1.00 13.12 25.32
N LEU A 174 0.35 13.08 24.16
CA LEU A 174 0.94 12.66 22.89
C LEU A 174 1.16 13.87 21.96
N ALA A 175 0.88 15.08 22.44
CA ALA A 175 1.18 16.32 21.75
C ALA A 175 2.69 16.39 21.42
N GLY A 176 3.02 16.61 20.15
CA GLY A 176 4.40 16.62 19.65
C GLY A 176 5.03 15.25 19.37
N LYS A 177 4.39 14.13 19.76
CA LYS A 177 4.83 12.78 19.38
C LYS A 177 4.37 12.37 17.98
N LEU A 178 3.27 12.96 17.52
CA LEU A 178 2.77 12.82 16.16
C LEU A 178 3.55 13.72 15.22
N ASP A 179 4.74 13.26 14.85
CA ASP A 179 5.60 13.91 13.88
C ASP A 179 5.70 13.03 12.63
N ALA A 180 4.56 12.72 12.02
CA ALA A 180 4.50 12.00 10.74
C ALA A 180 4.90 12.89 9.55
N GLY A 181 5.22 14.17 9.79
CA GLY A 181 5.47 15.21 8.78
C GLY A 181 4.23 16.01 8.40
N GLU A 182 3.05 15.39 8.43
CA GLU A 182 1.76 15.98 8.08
C GLU A 182 0.67 15.50 9.04
N ARG A 183 -0.47 16.20 9.06
CA ARG A 183 -1.68 15.77 9.77
C ARG A 183 -2.60 14.95 8.85
N GLY A 184 -3.36 14.02 9.44
CA GLY A 184 -4.19 13.06 8.72
C GLY A 184 -5.65 13.04 9.18
N ASP A 185 -6.50 12.41 8.37
CA ASP A 185 -7.84 11.99 8.79
C ASP A 185 -7.77 10.75 9.68
N VAL A 186 -6.73 9.92 9.52
CA VAL A 186 -6.34 8.85 10.44
C VAL A 186 -4.90 9.06 10.87
N GLU A 187 -4.63 8.96 12.16
CA GLU A 187 -3.30 9.11 12.74
C GLU A 187 -2.99 7.92 13.65
N LEU A 188 -1.76 7.43 13.59
CA LEU A 188 -1.28 6.32 14.40
C LEU A 188 0.02 6.73 15.10
N PHE A 189 0.13 6.36 16.36
CA PHE A 189 1.37 6.42 17.13
C PHE A 189 1.67 5.04 17.73
N MET A 190 2.92 4.59 17.63
CA MET A 190 3.39 3.36 18.26
C MET A 190 4.78 3.59 18.86
N ALA A 191 4.88 3.51 20.17
CA ALA A 191 6.13 3.58 20.91
C ALA A 191 6.89 2.26 20.82
N ASP A 192 8.23 2.34 20.85
CA ASP A 192 9.13 1.17 20.83
C ASP A 192 8.91 0.21 19.65
N ALA A 193 8.39 0.70 18.53
CA ALA A 193 8.23 -0.06 17.30
C ALA A 193 9.61 -0.46 16.75
N THR A 194 9.78 -1.74 16.44
CA THR A 194 10.96 -2.26 15.74
C THR A 194 10.73 -2.18 14.23
N LEU A 195 11.53 -1.36 13.55
CA LEU A 195 11.49 -1.24 12.08
C LEU A 195 12.71 -1.95 11.50
N LEU A 196 12.50 -3.11 10.87
CA LEU A 196 13.52 -3.90 10.15
C LEU A 196 14.90 -3.91 10.85
N GLY A 197 14.97 -4.60 12.00
CA GLY A 197 16.18 -4.73 12.81
C GLY A 197 15.85 -4.82 14.30
N ASP A 198 16.87 -4.74 15.15
CA ASP A 198 16.74 -4.92 16.61
C ASP A 198 16.54 -3.61 17.39
N THR A 199 16.57 -2.46 16.71
CA THR A 199 16.43 -1.15 17.36
C THR A 199 14.97 -0.76 17.52
N LYS A 200 14.65 -0.24 18.70
CA LYS A 200 13.34 0.31 19.04
C LYS A 200 13.30 1.80 18.70
N GLY A 201 12.17 2.25 18.20
CA GLY A 201 11.92 3.66 17.94
C GLY A 201 10.43 3.97 17.94
N ASP A 202 10.09 5.25 17.91
CA ASP A 202 8.70 5.70 17.90
C ASP A 202 8.21 5.87 16.46
N LEU A 203 7.14 5.18 16.10
CA LEU A 203 6.48 5.30 14.79
C LEU A 203 5.28 6.26 14.90
N ALA A 204 5.23 7.25 14.02
CA ALA A 204 4.06 8.09 13.76
C ALA A 204 3.64 7.94 12.30
N LEU A 205 2.36 7.73 12.04
CA LEU A 205 1.75 7.71 10.71
C LEU A 205 0.57 8.67 10.65
N ALA A 206 0.35 9.29 9.50
CA ALA A 206 -0.82 10.11 9.21
C ALA A 206 -1.31 9.80 7.79
N ALA A 207 -2.61 9.54 7.64
CA ALA A 207 -3.25 9.26 6.36
C ALA A 207 -4.34 10.30 6.08
N LYS A 208 -4.23 11.01 4.96
CA LYS A 208 -5.32 11.85 4.41
C LYS A 208 -6.16 10.97 3.50
N LEU A 209 -7.47 11.00 3.71
CA LEU A 209 -8.43 10.14 3.01
C LEU A 209 -9.32 10.99 2.11
N GLU A 210 -9.50 10.55 0.87
CA GLU A 210 -10.57 11.00 -0.03
C GLU A 210 -11.23 9.77 -0.69
N PRO A 211 -12.42 9.89 -1.28
CA PRO A 211 -13.01 8.82 -2.09
C PRO A 211 -12.00 8.22 -3.08
N GLY A 212 -11.67 6.95 -2.92
CA GLY A 212 -10.71 6.25 -3.78
C GLY A 212 -9.24 6.59 -3.59
N THR A 213 -8.82 7.39 -2.60
CA THR A 213 -7.41 7.70 -2.37
C THR A 213 -6.97 7.63 -0.92
N ILE A 214 -5.76 7.12 -0.70
CA ILE A 214 -5.01 7.31 0.54
C ILE A 214 -3.69 8.00 0.24
N ASP A 215 -3.45 9.07 1.00
CA ASP A 215 -2.20 9.79 1.02
C ASP A 215 -1.57 9.63 2.41
N LEU A 216 -0.52 8.82 2.51
CA LEU A 216 0.14 8.41 3.74
C LEU A 216 1.51 9.10 3.92
N TYR A 217 1.71 9.59 5.13
CA TYR A 217 2.98 10.10 5.64
C TYR A 217 3.37 9.34 6.89
N GLY A 218 4.67 9.16 7.10
CA GLY A 218 5.15 8.48 8.27
C GLY A 218 6.55 8.87 8.67
N ARG A 219 6.82 8.71 9.95
CA ARG A 219 8.15 8.86 10.53
C ARG A 219 8.36 7.83 11.62
N TRP A 220 9.43 7.06 11.48
CA TRP A 220 9.99 6.28 12.57
C TRP A 220 11.18 7.04 13.16
N LYS A 221 11.18 7.29 14.46
CA LYS A 221 12.24 8.00 15.19
C LYS A 221 13.02 7.00 16.03
N GLY A 222 14.26 6.76 15.65
CA GLY A 222 15.17 5.83 16.29
C GLY A 222 16.49 5.78 15.52
N THR A 223 17.48 5.07 16.03
CA THR A 223 18.75 4.90 15.32
C THR A 223 18.63 3.69 14.41
N PRO A 224 18.67 3.84 13.06
CA PRO A 224 18.65 2.68 12.18
C PRO A 224 19.79 1.71 12.51
N SER A 225 19.51 0.42 12.51
CA SER A 225 20.51 -0.64 12.72
C SER A 225 20.52 -1.66 11.59
N GLY A 226 21.50 -2.55 11.61
CA GLY A 226 21.64 -3.62 10.62
C GLY A 226 21.66 -3.09 9.19
N PHE A 227 20.75 -3.61 8.37
CA PHE A 227 20.62 -3.23 6.97
C PHE A 227 20.24 -1.75 6.78
N LEU A 228 19.33 -1.20 7.59
CA LEU A 228 18.94 0.20 7.46
C LEU A 228 20.09 1.16 7.77
N ALA A 229 21.01 0.80 8.68
CA ALA A 229 22.19 1.60 8.96
C ALA A 229 23.08 1.80 7.71
N GLN A 230 23.14 0.80 6.83
CA GLN A 230 23.90 0.87 5.58
C GLN A 230 23.27 1.81 4.54
N LEU A 231 21.99 2.18 4.75
CA LEU A 231 21.23 3.07 3.88
C LEU A 231 21.20 4.52 4.40
N VAL A 232 21.79 4.82 5.55
CA VAL A 232 21.82 6.18 6.10
C VAL A 232 22.59 7.12 5.17
N GLY A 233 21.95 8.21 4.74
CA GLY A 233 22.54 9.21 3.85
C GLY A 233 22.63 8.77 2.38
N VAL A 234 22.14 7.57 2.07
CA VAL A 234 22.06 7.07 0.71
C VAL A 234 20.88 7.75 0.01
N ALA A 235 21.14 8.35 -1.15
CA ALA A 235 20.14 8.99 -2.00
C ALA A 235 19.92 8.16 -3.29
N ALA A 236 18.65 7.96 -3.62
CA ALA A 236 18.20 7.50 -4.92
C ALA A 236 18.41 8.61 -5.97
N PRO A 237 18.53 8.26 -7.26
CA PRO A 237 18.61 9.24 -8.33
C PRO A 237 17.22 9.82 -8.57
N HIS A 238 17.16 11.05 -9.07
CA HIS A 238 15.90 11.56 -9.59
C HIS A 238 15.51 10.81 -10.85
N ALA A 239 14.29 10.27 -10.90
CA ALA A 239 13.82 9.49 -12.03
C ALA A 239 13.48 10.40 -13.23
N PRO A 240 13.89 10.06 -14.47
CA PRO A 240 13.53 10.81 -15.67
C PRO A 240 12.07 10.51 -16.06
N ILE A 241 11.14 11.22 -15.43
CA ILE A 241 9.70 10.92 -15.49
C ILE A 241 8.96 11.54 -16.69
N ALA A 242 9.64 12.19 -17.63
CA ALA A 242 8.96 12.81 -18.77
C ALA A 242 8.24 11.75 -19.63
N GLY A 243 6.90 11.73 -19.56
CA GLY A 243 6.07 10.73 -20.25
C GLY A 243 6.03 9.34 -19.59
N ALA A 244 6.50 9.20 -18.35
CA ALA A 244 6.48 7.93 -17.64
C ALA A 244 5.09 7.61 -17.07
N SER A 245 4.71 6.32 -17.07
CA SER A 245 3.61 5.77 -16.27
C SER A 245 4.08 5.05 -15.01
N GLY A 246 5.37 4.75 -14.90
CA GLY A 246 5.94 4.21 -13.66
C GLY A 246 7.45 4.38 -13.60
N PHE A 247 8.00 4.35 -12.40
CA PHE A 247 9.44 4.31 -12.16
C PHE A 247 9.77 3.64 -10.82
N VAL A 248 11.01 3.17 -10.70
CA VAL A 248 11.67 2.86 -9.43
C VAL A 248 13.07 3.46 -9.45
N ALA A 249 13.51 3.94 -8.30
CA ALA A 249 14.74 4.66 -8.10
C ALA A 249 15.31 4.20 -6.74
N LEU A 250 16.45 3.52 -6.75
CA LEU A 250 17.10 3.04 -5.52
C LEU A 250 18.61 2.97 -5.69
N ASN A 251 19.35 3.20 -4.62
CA ASN A 251 20.77 2.92 -4.61
C ASN A 251 21.02 1.49 -4.11
N VAL A 252 21.42 0.62 -5.03
CA VAL A 252 21.61 -0.80 -4.75
C VAL A 252 23.02 -1.13 -4.25
N ALA A 253 24.00 -0.22 -4.37
CA ALA A 253 25.37 -0.52 -4.01
C ALA A 253 25.54 -0.98 -2.54
N PRO A 254 24.87 -0.36 -1.54
CA PRO A 254 24.89 -0.87 -0.17
C PRO A 254 24.29 -2.27 -0.03
N LEU A 255 23.26 -2.59 -0.83
CA LEU A 255 22.57 -3.90 -0.82
C LEU A 255 23.52 -5.04 -1.23
N PHE A 256 24.50 -4.72 -2.07
CA PHE A 256 25.42 -5.69 -2.63
C PHE A 256 26.81 -5.65 -2.02
N ALA A 257 27.04 -4.84 -0.97
CA ALA A 257 28.32 -4.76 -0.29
C ALA A 257 28.78 -6.11 0.29
N SER A 258 27.82 -6.97 0.66
CA SER A 258 28.04 -8.32 1.18
C SER A 258 27.65 -9.42 0.18
N ALA A 259 27.61 -9.10 -1.12
CA ALA A 259 27.30 -10.08 -2.15
C ALA A 259 28.27 -11.28 -2.11
N PRO A 260 27.77 -12.53 -2.14
CA PRO A 260 28.64 -13.70 -2.16
C PRO A 260 29.28 -13.90 -3.54
N ALA A 261 30.46 -14.54 -3.57
CA ALA A 261 31.16 -14.90 -4.80
C ALA A 261 30.56 -16.12 -5.50
N ILE A 262 29.32 -15.98 -5.99
CA ILE A 262 28.60 -17.02 -6.73
C ILE A 262 28.86 -16.83 -8.23
N PRO A 263 29.34 -17.85 -8.96
CA PRO A 263 29.50 -17.76 -10.41
C PRO A 263 28.17 -17.46 -11.13
N ILE A 264 28.20 -16.54 -12.10
CA ILE A 264 27.05 -16.16 -12.94
C ILE A 264 27.25 -16.68 -14.37
N ALA A 265 28.20 -16.11 -15.12
CA ALA A 265 28.49 -16.43 -16.51
C ALA A 265 29.88 -15.90 -16.90
N GLY A 266 30.58 -16.57 -17.82
CA GLY A 266 31.86 -16.13 -18.36
C GLY A 266 32.96 -15.97 -17.31
N GLY A 267 32.88 -16.72 -16.20
CA GLY A 267 33.79 -16.61 -15.05
C GLY A 267 33.52 -15.44 -14.10
N VAL A 268 32.50 -14.61 -14.37
CA VAL A 268 32.10 -13.50 -13.50
C VAL A 268 31.31 -14.02 -12.31
N THR A 269 31.60 -13.49 -11.13
CA THR A 269 30.86 -13.76 -9.90
C THR A 269 29.90 -12.63 -9.55
N TYR A 270 28.86 -12.94 -8.76
CA TYR A 270 27.86 -11.97 -8.31
C TYR A 270 28.45 -10.81 -7.52
N ASP A 271 29.45 -11.07 -6.66
CA ASP A 271 30.17 -10.01 -5.94
C ASP A 271 31.05 -9.14 -6.87
N ALA A 272 31.57 -9.70 -7.96
CA ALA A 272 32.28 -8.93 -8.97
C ALA A 272 31.34 -8.00 -9.74
N LEU A 273 30.17 -8.49 -10.18
CA LEU A 273 29.14 -7.66 -10.81
C LEU A 273 28.62 -6.58 -9.83
N ALA A 274 28.39 -6.95 -8.57
CA ALA A 274 27.98 -6.01 -7.52
C ALA A 274 28.96 -4.85 -7.34
N ARG A 275 30.27 -5.14 -7.23
CA ARG A 275 31.32 -4.13 -7.12
C ARG A 275 31.47 -3.28 -8.38
N SER A 276 31.01 -3.79 -9.52
CA SER A 276 31.06 -3.07 -10.79
C SER A 276 29.97 -1.99 -10.91
N LEU A 277 28.97 -1.96 -10.02
CA LEU A 277 27.92 -0.93 -9.99
C LEU A 277 28.46 0.38 -9.38
N GLN A 278 28.33 1.49 -10.10
CA GLN A 278 28.85 2.80 -9.67
C GLN A 278 27.91 3.55 -8.73
N GLY A 279 26.62 3.29 -8.82
CA GLY A 279 25.66 4.21 -8.27
C GLY A 279 24.24 3.69 -8.32
N PRO A 280 23.28 4.61 -8.23
CA PRO A 280 21.92 4.21 -8.11
C PRO A 280 21.36 3.61 -9.40
N VAL A 281 20.49 2.62 -9.23
CA VAL A 281 19.73 2.00 -10.30
C VAL A 281 18.38 2.70 -10.39
N SER A 282 17.98 2.99 -11.63
CA SER A 282 16.62 3.44 -11.90
C SER A 282 15.98 2.56 -12.96
N ALA A 283 14.66 2.44 -12.89
CA ALA A 283 13.88 1.91 -13.99
C ALA A 283 12.71 2.84 -14.28
N VAL A 284 12.35 3.01 -15.55
CA VAL A 284 11.22 3.82 -15.99
C VAL A 284 10.40 3.03 -17.00
N ILE A 285 9.07 3.15 -16.91
CA ILE A 285 8.15 2.61 -17.91
C ILE A 285 7.45 3.79 -18.60
N PRO A 286 7.70 4.01 -19.90
CA PRO A 286 6.98 5.00 -20.68
C PRO A 286 5.47 4.72 -20.72
N ALA A 287 4.65 5.76 -20.61
CA ALA A 287 3.20 5.63 -20.63
C ALA A 287 2.70 5.09 -21.98
N GLY A 288 1.83 4.09 -21.92
CA GLY A 288 1.28 3.37 -23.07
C GLY A 288 2.13 2.19 -23.53
N THR A 289 3.18 1.83 -22.80
CA THR A 289 4.03 0.66 -23.11
C THR A 289 4.17 -0.26 -21.89
N VAL A 290 4.76 -1.43 -22.11
CA VAL A 290 5.25 -2.35 -21.07
C VAL A 290 6.78 -2.43 -21.07
N ASP A 291 7.42 -1.48 -21.75
CA ASP A 291 8.85 -1.46 -21.98
C ASP A 291 9.56 -0.87 -20.75
N ILE A 292 10.12 -1.75 -19.90
CA ILE A 292 10.85 -1.36 -18.71
C ILE A 292 12.27 -0.96 -19.09
N GLN A 293 12.61 0.30 -18.91
CA GLN A 293 13.94 0.83 -19.17
C GLN A 293 14.73 0.91 -17.87
N VAL A 294 15.58 -0.08 -17.62
CA VAL A 294 16.49 -0.10 -16.46
C VAL A 294 17.83 0.51 -16.84
N HIS A 295 18.34 1.35 -15.96
CA HIS A 295 19.60 2.06 -16.07
C HIS A 295 20.42 1.78 -14.80
N ALA A 296 21.53 1.07 -14.94
CA ALA A 296 22.45 0.74 -13.85
C ALA A 296 23.87 1.22 -14.19
N PRO A 297 24.28 2.40 -13.69
CA PRO A 297 25.62 2.94 -13.92
C PRO A 297 26.71 1.98 -13.41
N LEU A 298 27.78 1.81 -14.20
CA LEU A 298 28.87 0.89 -13.93
C LEU A 298 30.18 1.66 -13.69
N ALA A 299 30.85 1.33 -12.58
CA ALA A 299 32.20 1.77 -12.28
C ALA A 299 33.21 1.01 -13.14
N ASP A 300 32.90 -0.26 -13.43
CA ASP A 300 33.61 -1.12 -14.36
C ASP A 300 32.60 -1.85 -15.26
N PRO A 301 32.56 -1.57 -16.58
CA PRO A 301 31.68 -2.28 -17.49
C PRO A 301 32.11 -3.72 -17.79
N GLY A 302 33.35 -4.11 -17.45
CA GLY A 302 33.94 -5.40 -17.81
C GLY A 302 33.10 -6.60 -17.34
N PRO A 303 32.77 -6.72 -16.04
CA PRO A 303 31.96 -7.82 -15.53
C PRO A 303 30.60 -7.97 -16.22
N ALA A 304 29.88 -6.86 -16.42
CA ALA A 304 28.58 -6.89 -17.09
C ALA A 304 28.70 -7.27 -18.58
N THR A 305 29.73 -6.74 -19.26
CA THR A 305 30.01 -7.05 -20.68
C THR A 305 30.32 -8.54 -20.85
N GLN A 306 31.17 -9.09 -19.99
CA GLN A 306 31.54 -10.50 -19.98
C GLN A 306 30.31 -11.41 -19.78
N ILE A 307 29.40 -11.05 -18.87
CA ILE A 307 28.13 -11.77 -18.68
C ILE A 307 27.27 -11.73 -19.95
N ILE A 308 27.15 -10.57 -20.61
CA ILE A 308 26.37 -10.42 -21.85
C ILE A 308 26.95 -11.27 -22.99
N GLU A 309 28.28 -11.32 -23.12
CA GLU A 309 28.96 -12.14 -24.13
C GLU A 309 28.78 -13.64 -23.89
N HIS A 310 28.55 -14.05 -22.64
CA HIS A 310 28.31 -15.43 -22.23
C HIS A 310 26.83 -15.68 -21.89
N CYS A 311 25.91 -14.94 -22.51
CA CYS A 311 24.47 -15.01 -22.26
C CYS A 311 23.88 -16.43 -22.19
N PRO A 312 24.28 -17.42 -23.04
CA PRO A 312 23.74 -18.77 -22.94
C PRO A 312 23.98 -19.46 -21.58
N GLU A 313 25.04 -19.09 -20.84
CA GLU A 313 25.35 -19.63 -19.52
C GLU A 313 24.36 -19.17 -18.44
N LEU A 314 23.66 -18.06 -18.67
CA LEU A 314 22.60 -17.56 -17.79
C LEU A 314 21.33 -18.42 -17.80
N GLY A 315 21.25 -19.44 -18.67
CA GLY A 315 20.12 -20.37 -18.77
C GLY A 315 19.76 -21.10 -17.46
N SER A 316 20.69 -21.14 -16.50
CA SER A 316 20.48 -21.67 -15.15
C SER A 316 19.69 -20.73 -14.23
N PHE A 317 19.70 -19.42 -14.53
CA PHE A 317 19.04 -18.38 -13.75
C PHE A 317 17.81 -17.81 -14.45
N PHE A 318 17.86 -17.68 -15.78
CA PHE A 318 16.82 -17.06 -16.61
C PHE A 318 16.51 -17.92 -17.82
N GLN A 319 15.28 -17.85 -18.33
CA GLN A 319 15.02 -18.37 -19.66
C GLN A 319 15.67 -17.42 -20.68
N ILE A 320 16.51 -17.99 -21.55
CA ILE A 320 17.16 -17.25 -22.63
C ILE A 320 16.33 -17.40 -23.90
N ALA A 321 16.07 -16.29 -24.60
CA ALA A 321 15.33 -16.34 -25.85
C ALA A 321 16.12 -17.12 -26.91
N GLU A 322 15.42 -17.94 -27.71
CA GLU A 322 16.06 -18.71 -28.79
C GLU A 322 16.80 -17.79 -29.79
N LYS A 323 16.22 -16.62 -30.04
CA LYS A 323 16.81 -15.60 -30.90
C LYS A 323 17.43 -14.50 -30.06
N GLN A 324 18.76 -14.39 -30.12
CA GLN A 324 19.52 -13.34 -29.46
C GLN A 324 19.62 -12.07 -30.31
N THR A 325 19.68 -10.92 -29.64
CA THR A 325 19.94 -9.62 -30.27
C THR A 325 21.46 -9.37 -30.34
N PRO A 326 22.03 -8.95 -31.49
CA PRO A 326 23.47 -8.70 -31.58
C PRO A 326 23.99 -7.69 -30.54
N GLY A 327 24.96 -8.13 -29.74
CA GLY A 327 25.57 -7.33 -28.67
C GLY A 327 24.61 -7.02 -27.51
N ALA A 328 23.66 -7.90 -27.25
CA ALA A 328 22.81 -7.92 -26.07
C ALA A 328 22.50 -9.37 -25.67
N CYS A 329 22.13 -9.57 -24.41
CA CYS A 329 21.61 -10.83 -23.91
C CYS A 329 20.09 -10.73 -23.79
N ARG A 330 19.36 -11.49 -24.61
CA ARG A 330 17.90 -11.50 -24.60
C ARG A 330 17.40 -12.57 -23.65
N ILE A 331 16.73 -12.13 -22.58
CA ILE A 331 16.11 -12.95 -21.55
C ILE A 331 14.58 -12.90 -21.67
N VAL A 332 13.93 -13.96 -21.19
CA VAL A 332 12.48 -14.06 -21.05
C VAL A 332 12.16 -14.07 -19.56
N LEU A 333 11.49 -13.02 -19.08
CA LEU A 333 10.99 -13.00 -17.71
C LEU A 333 9.81 -13.96 -17.59
N GLN A 334 9.95 -14.96 -16.72
CA GLN A 334 8.89 -15.92 -16.40
C GLN A 334 7.76 -15.22 -15.63
N GLY A 335 6.53 -15.45 -16.06
CA GLY A 335 5.31 -14.93 -15.47
C GLY A 335 4.10 -15.42 -16.27
N THR A 336 2.88 -14.98 -15.92
CA THR A 336 1.68 -15.29 -16.73
C THR A 336 1.80 -14.79 -18.16
N ASN A 337 2.68 -13.82 -18.41
CA ASN A 337 2.94 -13.26 -19.72
C ASN A 337 4.46 -13.18 -19.94
N ALA A 338 4.97 -13.84 -20.97
CA ALA A 338 6.39 -13.80 -21.31
C ALA A 338 6.77 -12.39 -21.78
N VAL A 339 7.64 -11.70 -21.02
CA VAL A 339 8.23 -10.42 -21.43
C VAL A 339 9.67 -10.67 -21.83
N GLU A 340 9.98 -10.45 -23.11
CA GLU A 340 11.37 -10.47 -23.60
C GLU A 340 12.06 -9.14 -23.30
N LEU A 341 13.25 -9.20 -22.73
CA LEU A 341 14.09 -8.04 -22.46
C LEU A 341 15.50 -8.29 -23.02
N ASP A 342 16.06 -7.28 -23.67
CA ASP A 342 17.48 -7.21 -23.99
C ASP A 342 18.23 -6.59 -22.80
N ALA A 343 19.30 -7.23 -22.36
CA ALA A 343 20.32 -6.67 -21.46
C ALA A 343 21.56 -6.30 -22.28
N TRP A 344 22.06 -5.06 -22.18
CA TRP A 344 23.26 -4.63 -22.90
C TRP A 344 24.07 -3.61 -22.11
N VAL A 345 25.36 -3.48 -22.43
CA VAL A 345 26.21 -2.42 -21.89
C VAL A 345 26.39 -1.32 -22.94
N GLU A 346 26.20 -0.07 -22.52
CA GLU A 346 26.38 1.11 -23.36
C GLU A 346 26.79 2.30 -22.48
N ASN A 347 27.81 3.06 -22.88
CA ASN A 347 28.28 4.25 -22.15
C ASN A 347 28.54 4.01 -20.64
N ASN A 348 29.18 2.88 -20.29
CA ASN A 348 29.40 2.45 -18.89
C ASN A 348 28.10 2.27 -18.09
N GLU A 349 27.02 1.85 -18.73
CA GLU A 349 25.76 1.56 -18.07
C GLU A 349 25.27 0.18 -18.50
N LEU A 350 24.85 -0.64 -17.53
CA LEU A 350 24.06 -1.83 -17.80
C LEU A 350 22.61 -1.39 -18.01
N ARG A 351 22.09 -1.68 -19.20
CA ARG A 351 20.75 -1.33 -19.62
C ARG A 351 19.90 -2.59 -19.77
N LEU A 352 18.63 -2.48 -19.39
CA LEU A 352 17.60 -3.50 -19.65
C LEU A 352 16.41 -2.82 -20.32
N GLY A 353 15.85 -3.43 -21.36
CA GLY A 353 14.71 -2.88 -22.11
C GLY A 353 14.10 -3.90 -23.06
N ALA A 354 12.89 -3.67 -23.56
CA ALA A 354 12.21 -4.61 -24.48
C ALA A 354 13.04 -4.87 -25.75
N LYS A 355 13.83 -3.88 -26.17
CA LYS A 355 14.83 -4.03 -27.24
C LYS A 355 15.98 -3.06 -27.04
N LYS A 356 17.18 -3.47 -27.45
CA LYS A 356 18.32 -2.56 -27.60
C LYS A 356 17.98 -1.48 -28.63
N GLY A 357 18.23 -0.21 -28.28
CA GLY A 357 18.10 0.93 -29.18
C GLY A 357 17.13 2.01 -28.71
N ALA A 358 16.35 2.56 -29.64
CA ALA A 358 15.47 3.70 -29.38
C ALA A 358 14.37 3.36 -28.36
N VAL A 359 14.31 4.15 -27.29
CA VAL A 359 13.31 4.05 -26.24
C VAL A 359 11.99 4.66 -26.73
N PRO A 360 10.84 3.98 -26.52
CA PRO A 360 9.55 4.57 -26.85
C PRO A 360 9.33 5.90 -26.15
N ALA A 361 8.94 6.93 -26.90
CA ALA A 361 8.47 8.18 -26.31
C ALA A 361 7.14 7.91 -25.60
N GLY A 362 7.13 8.00 -24.27
CA GLY A 362 5.90 7.86 -23.48
C GLY A 362 4.91 9.00 -23.75
N LYS A 363 3.64 8.77 -23.43
CA LYS A 363 2.59 9.80 -23.60
C LYS A 363 2.76 10.96 -22.61
N PRO A 364 2.72 12.23 -23.05
CA PRO A 364 2.73 13.39 -22.16
C PRO A 364 1.58 13.37 -21.15
N GLY A 365 1.79 13.98 -19.98
CA GLY A 365 0.73 14.16 -18.97
C GLY A 365 0.38 12.92 -18.13
N ALA A 366 1.08 11.80 -18.32
CA ALA A 366 0.84 10.58 -17.54
C ALA A 366 1.20 10.73 -16.06
N VAL A 367 2.23 11.52 -15.75
CA VAL A 367 2.73 11.72 -14.38
C VAL A 367 1.79 12.61 -13.57
N THR A 368 1.42 12.15 -12.39
CA THR A 368 0.59 12.87 -11.41
C THR A 368 1.43 13.73 -10.47
N ALA A 369 0.76 14.50 -9.60
CA ALA A 369 1.44 15.27 -8.57
C ALA A 369 2.31 14.39 -7.66
N ILE A 370 1.79 13.23 -7.21
CA ILE A 370 2.54 12.30 -6.39
C ILE A 370 3.69 11.64 -7.15
N GLY A 371 3.48 11.25 -8.41
CA GLY A 371 4.58 10.71 -9.24
C GLY A 371 5.73 11.71 -9.37
N LYS A 372 5.42 13.00 -9.49
CA LYS A 372 6.42 14.08 -9.50
C LYS A 372 7.11 14.23 -8.14
N GLU A 373 6.34 14.28 -7.05
CA GLU A 373 6.87 14.38 -5.68
C GLU A 373 7.88 13.26 -5.37
N LEU A 374 7.51 12.02 -5.71
CA LEU A 374 8.36 10.85 -5.47
C LEU A 374 9.59 10.82 -6.38
N ALA A 375 9.49 11.32 -7.61
CA ALA A 375 10.60 11.33 -8.56
C ALA A 375 11.67 12.39 -8.27
N THR A 376 11.28 13.52 -7.68
CA THR A 376 12.17 14.67 -7.45
C THR A 376 12.55 14.86 -5.99
N GLY A 377 12.07 14.00 -5.09
CA GLY A 377 12.41 14.08 -3.67
C GLY A 377 13.73 13.38 -3.35
N ASP A 378 14.39 13.87 -2.30
CA ASP A 378 15.64 13.31 -1.78
C ASP A 378 15.36 12.03 -0.96
N TRP A 379 14.95 10.97 -1.65
CA TRP A 379 14.61 9.67 -1.08
C TRP A 379 15.81 8.72 -1.08
N THR A 380 15.80 7.73 -0.21
CA THR A 380 16.75 6.60 -0.25
C THR A 380 16.31 5.54 -1.25
N ALA A 381 15.00 5.32 -1.34
CA ALA A 381 14.36 4.56 -2.41
C ALA A 381 12.97 5.14 -2.68
N ALA A 382 12.57 5.17 -3.94
CA ALA A 382 11.26 5.62 -4.37
C ALA A 382 10.75 4.75 -5.52
N LEU A 383 9.44 4.53 -5.55
CA LEU A 383 8.75 3.88 -6.64
C LEU A 383 7.39 4.52 -6.83
N TRP A 384 6.92 4.48 -8.07
CA TRP A 384 5.60 4.95 -8.43
C TRP A 384 5.12 4.25 -9.68
N GLY A 385 3.82 4.03 -9.76
CA GLY A 385 3.17 3.42 -10.90
C GLY A 385 1.75 3.91 -11.03
N ARG A 386 1.33 4.18 -12.26
CA ARG A 386 -0.03 4.54 -12.65
C ARG A 386 -0.45 3.70 -13.84
N GLY A 387 -1.72 3.30 -13.87
CA GLY A 387 -2.25 2.56 -14.99
C GLY A 387 -3.54 1.82 -14.67
N THR A 388 -3.84 0.81 -15.48
CA THR A 388 -4.90 -0.15 -15.20
C THR A 388 -4.51 -1.52 -15.75
N MET A 389 -4.79 -2.57 -14.98
CA MET A 389 -4.66 -3.96 -15.46
C MET A 389 -5.71 -4.32 -16.51
N LEU A 390 -6.68 -3.43 -16.76
CA LEU A 390 -7.73 -3.64 -17.77
C LEU A 390 -7.28 -3.30 -19.19
N ASN A 391 -6.04 -2.86 -19.39
CA ASN A 391 -5.43 -2.66 -20.70
C ASN A 391 -4.25 -3.62 -20.87
N LEU A 392 -4.53 -4.82 -21.41
CA LEU A 392 -3.52 -5.84 -21.66
C LEU A 392 -2.80 -5.70 -23.01
N ALA A 393 -2.77 -4.50 -23.60
CA ALA A 393 -2.04 -4.29 -24.85
C ALA A 393 -0.57 -4.75 -24.72
N ASN A 394 -0.14 -5.59 -25.67
CA ASN A 394 1.20 -6.18 -25.76
C ASN A 394 1.55 -7.17 -24.63
N ILE A 395 0.54 -7.72 -23.97
CA ILE A 395 0.68 -8.79 -23.00
C ILE A 395 -0.11 -10.00 -23.51
N ALA A 396 0.56 -11.15 -23.61
CA ALA A 396 -0.06 -12.39 -24.04
C ALA A 396 -1.07 -12.86 -22.97
N PRO A 397 -2.36 -12.96 -23.26
CA PRO A 397 -3.34 -13.41 -22.29
C PRO A 397 -3.11 -14.88 -21.91
N ALA A 398 -3.54 -15.28 -20.71
CA ALA A 398 -3.54 -16.69 -20.36
C ALA A 398 -4.57 -17.46 -21.21
N SER A 399 -4.22 -18.69 -21.59
CA SER A 399 -5.10 -19.59 -22.34
C SER A 399 -6.22 -20.20 -21.49
N GLU A 400 -6.03 -20.24 -20.17
CA GLU A 400 -6.92 -20.92 -19.23
C GLU A 400 -7.46 -19.96 -18.18
N GLN A 401 -8.64 -20.31 -17.64
CA GLN A 401 -9.19 -19.64 -16.47
C GLN A 401 -8.34 -19.95 -15.24
N VAL A 402 -8.29 -19.01 -14.32
CA VAL A 402 -7.62 -19.21 -13.03
C VAL A 402 -8.62 -19.70 -11.98
N GLN A 403 -8.10 -20.25 -10.89
CA GLN A 403 -8.93 -20.61 -9.73
C GLN A 403 -9.69 -19.38 -9.21
N ALA A 404 -10.88 -19.58 -8.64
CA ALA A 404 -11.76 -18.49 -8.22
C ALA A 404 -11.06 -17.54 -7.23
N GLU A 405 -10.29 -18.09 -6.30
CA GLU A 405 -9.52 -17.34 -5.31
C GLU A 405 -8.46 -16.43 -5.97
N VAL A 406 -7.85 -16.90 -7.05
CA VAL A 406 -6.88 -16.12 -7.83
C VAL A 406 -7.61 -15.03 -8.63
N ALA A 407 -8.76 -15.35 -9.23
CA ALA A 407 -9.60 -14.38 -9.95
C ALA A 407 -10.04 -13.23 -9.02
N VAL A 408 -10.45 -13.53 -7.79
CA VAL A 408 -10.77 -12.52 -6.76
C VAL A 408 -9.60 -11.56 -6.55
N GLY A 409 -8.40 -12.12 -6.33
CA GLY A 409 -7.19 -11.32 -6.11
C GLY A 409 -6.87 -10.42 -7.29
N ILE A 410 -7.02 -10.93 -8.52
CA ILE A 410 -6.76 -10.17 -9.74
C ILE A 410 -7.79 -9.07 -9.94
N HIS A 411 -9.07 -9.35 -9.71
CA HIS A 411 -10.12 -8.34 -9.75
C HIS A 411 -9.82 -7.23 -8.74
N ALA A 412 -9.54 -7.57 -7.47
CA ALA A 412 -9.23 -6.58 -6.44
C ALA A 412 -8.02 -5.70 -6.79
N ILE A 413 -6.93 -6.28 -7.28
CA ILE A 413 -5.73 -5.53 -7.67
C ILE A 413 -6.00 -4.65 -8.90
N ALA A 414 -6.83 -5.10 -9.85
CA ALA A 414 -7.16 -4.32 -11.05
C ALA A 414 -7.94 -3.03 -10.77
N LEU A 415 -8.55 -2.93 -9.58
CA LEU A 415 -9.21 -1.72 -9.10
C LEU A 415 -8.22 -0.70 -8.52
N VAL A 416 -6.92 -1.04 -8.40
CA VAL A 416 -5.84 -0.09 -8.09
C VAL A 416 -5.36 0.56 -9.39
N ASN A 417 -5.37 1.89 -9.41
CA ASN A 417 -4.95 2.67 -10.59
C ASN A 417 -3.64 3.43 -10.39
N GLU A 418 -3.23 3.63 -9.15
CA GLU A 418 -1.98 4.31 -8.84
C GLU A 418 -1.44 3.87 -7.49
N LEU A 419 -0.15 3.61 -7.44
CA LEU A 419 0.54 3.26 -6.22
C LEU A 419 1.92 3.90 -6.23
N GLY A 420 2.27 4.59 -5.16
CA GLY A 420 3.59 5.17 -4.96
C GLY A 420 4.07 4.95 -3.54
N ALA A 421 5.36 4.76 -3.37
CA ALA A 421 6.00 4.67 -2.07
C ALA A 421 7.42 5.21 -2.14
N ALA A 422 7.86 5.88 -1.08
CA ALA A 422 9.25 6.24 -0.89
C ALA A 422 9.64 6.17 0.58
N ILE A 423 10.92 5.90 0.80
CA ILE A 423 11.56 5.89 2.11
C ILE A 423 12.79 6.77 2.07
N LYS A 424 13.05 7.48 3.17
CA LYS A 424 14.31 8.19 3.40
C LYS A 424 14.89 7.74 4.73
N VAL A 425 16.08 7.18 4.69
CA VAL A 425 16.78 6.68 5.88
C VAL A 425 17.80 7.73 6.34
N GLU A 426 17.60 8.22 7.55
CA GLU A 426 18.39 9.26 8.20
C GLU A 426 19.05 8.68 9.46
N SER A 427 20.11 9.30 9.98
CA SER A 427 20.78 8.81 11.20
C SER A 427 19.87 8.79 12.43
N THR A 428 18.79 9.57 12.40
CA THR A 428 17.82 9.71 13.50
C THR A 428 16.47 9.04 13.20
N GLY A 429 16.34 8.31 12.09
CA GLY A 429 15.09 7.61 11.79
C GLY A 429 14.82 7.35 10.32
N VAL A 430 13.56 7.04 10.01
CA VAL A 430 13.08 6.77 8.65
C VAL A 430 11.86 7.64 8.38
N LYS A 431 11.85 8.35 7.26
CA LYS A 431 10.64 9.00 6.73
C LYS A 431 10.00 8.11 5.69
N LEU A 432 8.68 8.06 5.70
CA LEU A 432 7.85 7.25 4.83
C LEU A 432 6.88 8.16 4.10
N ARG A 433 6.71 7.89 2.81
CA ARG A 433 5.70 8.51 1.96
C ARG A 433 5.04 7.39 1.17
N ALA A 434 3.72 7.28 1.20
CA ALA A 434 3.01 6.33 0.35
C ALA A 434 1.69 6.92 -0.16
N TYR A 435 1.24 6.43 -1.30
CA TYR A 435 0.03 6.90 -1.95
C TYR A 435 -0.64 5.75 -2.67
N LEU A 436 -1.95 5.68 -2.57
CA LEU A 436 -2.78 4.70 -3.25
C LEU A 436 -3.98 5.41 -3.86
N ARG A 437 -4.29 5.09 -5.13
CA ARG A 437 -5.52 5.50 -5.80
C ARG A 437 -6.20 4.31 -6.45
N THR A 438 -7.52 4.27 -6.33
CA THR A 438 -8.37 3.20 -6.85
C THR A 438 -9.41 3.73 -7.85
N ALA A 439 -10.16 2.79 -8.43
CA ALA A 439 -11.24 3.06 -9.37
C ALA A 439 -12.30 4.01 -8.81
N TRP A 440 -12.49 4.08 -7.49
CA TRP A 440 -13.49 4.94 -6.84
C TRP A 440 -13.17 6.44 -6.84
N THR A 441 -12.03 6.83 -7.41
CA THR A 441 -11.81 8.23 -7.80
C THR A 441 -12.64 8.68 -9.01
N ASN A 442 -13.27 7.73 -9.71
CA ASN A 442 -14.13 7.98 -10.85
C ASN A 442 -15.60 8.22 -10.43
N PRO A 443 -16.43 8.80 -11.31
CA PRO A 443 -17.87 8.84 -11.12
C PRO A 443 -18.47 7.44 -10.90
N PRO A 444 -19.54 7.30 -10.08
CA PRO A 444 -20.14 6.00 -9.77
C PRO A 444 -20.52 5.16 -11.00
N GLU A 445 -20.98 5.80 -12.08
CA GLU A 445 -21.35 5.13 -13.33
C GLU A 445 -20.15 4.55 -14.09
N VAL A 446 -18.95 5.08 -13.87
CA VAL A 446 -17.70 4.52 -14.39
C VAL A 446 -17.22 3.39 -13.49
N VAL A 447 -17.26 3.60 -12.15
CA VAL A 447 -16.90 2.58 -11.15
C VAL A 447 -17.70 1.30 -11.35
N SER A 448 -19.03 1.40 -11.44
CA SER A 448 -19.92 0.26 -11.61
C SER A 448 -19.59 -0.58 -12.84
N LYS A 449 -19.19 0.07 -13.94
CA LYS A 449 -18.79 -0.63 -15.18
C LYS A 449 -17.40 -1.28 -15.05
N ILE A 450 -16.46 -0.64 -14.37
CA ILE A 450 -15.12 -1.16 -14.12
C ILE A 450 -15.19 -2.40 -13.20
N SER A 451 -15.92 -2.29 -12.09
CA SER A 451 -16.06 -3.36 -11.09
C SER A 451 -16.91 -4.55 -11.59
N ALA A 452 -17.57 -4.43 -12.73
CA ALA A 452 -18.27 -5.54 -13.37
C ALA A 452 -17.35 -6.40 -14.24
N ILE A 453 -16.10 -5.97 -14.47
CA ILE A 453 -15.13 -6.74 -15.26
C ILE A 453 -14.46 -7.78 -14.35
N SER A 454 -14.74 -9.06 -14.62
CA SER A 454 -14.29 -10.15 -13.76
C SER A 454 -12.77 -10.35 -13.80
N GLY A 455 -12.20 -10.91 -12.72
CA GLY A 455 -10.79 -11.28 -12.69
C GLY A 455 -10.37 -12.24 -13.82
N ASN A 456 -11.27 -13.13 -14.24
CA ASN A 456 -11.02 -14.04 -15.36
C ASN A 456 -10.98 -13.33 -16.71
N ASP A 457 -11.84 -12.34 -16.95
CA ASP A 457 -11.80 -11.54 -18.18
C ASP A 457 -10.51 -10.74 -18.28
N ILE A 458 -9.97 -10.31 -17.13
CA ILE A 458 -8.67 -9.64 -17.06
C ILE A 458 -7.57 -10.60 -17.51
N VAL A 459 -7.42 -11.75 -16.86
CA VAL A 459 -6.34 -12.71 -17.16
C VAL A 459 -6.40 -13.25 -18.59
N THR A 460 -7.61 -13.45 -19.13
CA THR A 460 -7.83 -13.95 -20.49
C THR A 460 -7.84 -12.84 -21.55
N GLY A 461 -7.57 -11.58 -21.17
CA GLY A 461 -7.49 -10.44 -22.08
C GLY A 461 -8.83 -9.88 -22.59
N LYS A 462 -9.94 -10.53 -22.27
CA LYS A 462 -11.30 -10.12 -22.64
C LYS A 462 -11.73 -8.80 -22.01
N ALA A 463 -11.07 -8.37 -20.93
CA ALA A 463 -11.32 -7.08 -20.27
C ALA A 463 -10.98 -5.86 -21.14
N THR A 464 -10.08 -5.98 -22.12
CA THR A 464 -9.51 -4.82 -22.82
C THR A 464 -10.55 -4.04 -23.64
N GLU A 465 -11.40 -4.75 -24.38
CA GLU A 465 -12.45 -4.13 -25.21
C GLU A 465 -13.51 -3.39 -24.38
N PRO A 466 -14.18 -3.99 -23.37
CA PRO A 466 -15.13 -3.27 -22.54
C PRO A 466 -14.48 -2.11 -21.77
N ALA A 467 -13.25 -2.28 -21.28
CA ALA A 467 -12.50 -1.20 -20.63
C ALA A 467 -12.23 -0.01 -21.58
N ALA A 468 -11.87 -0.28 -22.84
CA ALA A 468 -11.70 0.76 -23.85
C ALA A 468 -13.01 1.51 -24.11
N ALA A 469 -14.14 0.81 -24.16
CA ALA A 469 -15.46 1.42 -24.32
C ALA A 469 -15.83 2.32 -23.13
N ILE A 470 -15.55 1.88 -21.90
CA ILE A 470 -15.75 2.67 -20.69
C ILE A 470 -14.91 3.95 -20.73
N ALA A 471 -13.61 3.83 -21.00
CA ALA A 471 -12.69 4.97 -21.10
C ALA A 471 -13.13 5.98 -22.17
N SER A 472 -13.58 5.48 -23.33
CA SER A 472 -14.07 6.31 -24.44
C SER A 472 -15.39 7.02 -24.12
N SER A 473 -16.25 6.39 -23.31
CA SER A 473 -17.53 6.99 -22.89
C SER A 473 -17.37 8.08 -21.82
N ALA A 474 -16.23 8.13 -21.13
CA ALA A 474 -15.93 9.08 -20.06
C ALA A 474 -14.49 9.65 -20.19
N PRO A 475 -14.15 10.38 -21.27
CA PRO A 475 -12.78 10.77 -21.58
C PRO A 475 -12.14 11.72 -20.56
N GLY A 476 -12.96 12.42 -19.74
CA GLY A 476 -12.49 13.28 -18.65
C GLY A 476 -12.31 12.57 -17.30
N SER A 477 -12.62 11.27 -17.23
CA SER A 477 -12.49 10.49 -16.00
C SER A 477 -11.02 10.12 -15.70
N PRO A 478 -10.63 9.97 -14.43
CA PRO A 478 -9.33 9.41 -14.07
C PRO A 478 -9.02 8.08 -14.78
N PHE A 479 -10.02 7.20 -14.90
CA PHE A 479 -9.88 5.90 -15.55
C PHE A 479 -9.49 6.01 -17.03
N ALA A 480 -10.02 6.99 -17.77
CA ALA A 480 -9.62 7.17 -19.17
C ALA A 480 -8.12 7.51 -19.31
N ALA A 481 -7.58 8.31 -18.39
CA ALA A 481 -6.15 8.60 -18.32
C ALA A 481 -5.33 7.35 -17.93
N ASP A 482 -5.83 6.57 -16.97
CA ASP A 482 -5.18 5.33 -16.51
C ASP A 482 -5.17 4.24 -17.61
N PHE A 483 -6.26 4.10 -18.36
CA PHE A 483 -6.36 3.23 -19.52
C PHE A 483 -5.38 3.66 -20.62
N ALA A 484 -5.26 4.97 -20.88
CA ALA A 484 -4.33 5.51 -21.85
C ALA A 484 -2.85 5.32 -21.44
N ALA A 485 -2.56 5.33 -20.13
CA ALA A 485 -1.25 5.01 -19.57
C ALA A 485 -0.90 3.51 -19.67
N GLY A 486 -1.91 2.64 -19.73
CA GLY A 486 -1.75 1.19 -19.83
C GLY A 486 -1.36 0.55 -18.49
N GLN A 487 -1.17 -0.76 -18.47
CA GLN A 487 -0.82 -1.48 -17.23
C GLN A 487 0.65 -1.32 -16.81
N GLY A 488 1.53 -0.96 -17.75
CA GLY A 488 2.98 -1.03 -17.55
C GLY A 488 3.44 -0.28 -16.30
N GLY A 489 2.88 0.91 -16.04
CA GLY A 489 3.22 1.68 -14.85
C GLY A 489 3.02 0.93 -13.52
N LEU A 490 1.97 0.10 -13.41
CA LEU A 490 1.67 -0.67 -12.20
C LEU A 490 2.55 -1.92 -12.02
N MET A 491 3.29 -2.34 -13.05
CA MET A 491 4.19 -3.49 -12.95
C MET A 491 5.32 -3.25 -11.94
N ILE A 492 5.81 -2.00 -11.81
CA ILE A 492 6.89 -1.66 -10.88
C ILE A 492 6.45 -1.82 -9.43
N PRO A 493 5.37 -1.15 -8.96
CA PRO A 493 4.89 -1.36 -7.60
C PRO A 493 4.49 -2.81 -7.32
N ALA A 494 3.89 -3.51 -8.29
CA ALA A 494 3.54 -4.92 -8.13
C ALA A 494 4.78 -5.81 -7.91
N ALA A 495 5.84 -5.62 -8.71
CA ALA A 495 7.11 -6.34 -8.54
C ALA A 495 7.77 -6.01 -7.19
N ALA A 496 7.77 -4.73 -6.79
CA ALA A 496 8.33 -4.31 -5.51
C ALA A 496 7.56 -4.89 -4.32
N ILE A 497 6.22 -4.92 -4.37
CA ILE A 497 5.39 -5.59 -3.35
C ILE A 497 5.70 -7.08 -3.33
N GLY A 498 5.76 -7.76 -4.48
CA GLY A 498 6.08 -9.19 -4.52
C GLY A 498 7.42 -9.53 -3.85
N LEU A 499 8.47 -8.75 -4.16
CA LEU A 499 9.78 -8.88 -3.52
C LEU A 499 9.73 -8.57 -2.03
N ALA A 500 9.08 -7.47 -1.64
CA ALA A 500 8.95 -7.08 -0.24
C ALA A 500 8.16 -8.12 0.56
N SER A 501 7.07 -8.65 0.04
CA SER A 501 6.27 -9.70 0.65
C SER A 501 7.08 -10.98 0.89
N ALA A 502 7.94 -11.38 -0.05
CA ALA A 502 8.80 -12.54 0.11
C ALA A 502 9.80 -12.40 1.28
N VAL A 503 10.20 -11.17 1.63
CA VAL A 503 11.13 -10.88 2.73
C VAL A 503 10.40 -10.57 4.05
N ILE A 504 9.36 -9.74 3.98
CA ILE A 504 8.65 -9.20 5.14
C ILE A 504 7.73 -10.24 5.76
N ILE A 505 6.98 -11.01 4.97
CA ILE A 505 6.00 -11.97 5.52
C ILE A 505 6.68 -12.99 6.45
N PRO A 506 7.81 -13.64 6.07
CA PRO A 506 8.52 -14.53 6.99
C PRO A 506 8.99 -13.81 8.26
N ALA A 507 9.52 -12.59 8.15
CA ALA A 507 9.97 -11.82 9.31
C ALA A 507 8.83 -11.43 10.25
N VAL A 508 7.68 -11.01 9.71
CA VAL A 508 6.48 -10.66 10.49
C VAL A 508 5.89 -11.90 11.14
N ILE A 509 5.75 -13.01 10.41
CA ILE A 509 5.28 -14.29 10.98
C ILE A 509 6.17 -14.72 12.15
N ASN A 510 7.49 -14.61 12.01
CA ASN A 510 8.43 -14.93 13.07
C ASN A 510 8.34 -13.97 14.27
N ALA A 511 7.98 -12.71 14.05
CA ALA A 511 7.85 -11.71 15.13
C ALA A 511 6.51 -11.80 15.90
N ILE A 512 5.43 -12.24 15.24
CA ILE A 512 4.10 -12.37 15.86
C ILE A 512 3.78 -13.79 16.33
N ALA A 513 4.52 -14.79 15.84
CA ALA A 513 4.39 -16.15 16.35
C ALA A 513 4.72 -16.11 17.85
N PRO A 514 3.82 -16.62 18.73
CA PRO A 514 4.15 -16.75 20.13
C PRO A 514 5.44 -17.56 20.24
N ALA A 515 6.39 -17.08 21.05
CA ALA A 515 7.58 -17.84 21.36
C ALA A 515 7.14 -19.26 21.76
N PRO A 516 7.77 -20.32 21.21
CA PRO A 516 7.41 -21.68 21.57
C PRO A 516 7.43 -21.80 23.09
N ALA A 517 6.33 -22.29 23.67
CA ALA A 517 6.24 -22.47 25.11
C ALA A 517 7.36 -23.44 25.54
N GLU A 518 8.32 -22.93 26.31
CA GLU A 518 9.36 -23.74 26.98
C GLU A 518 8.79 -24.54 28.14
#